data_AF-A0A7R9YJL5-F1
#
_entry.id   AF-A0A7R9YJL5-F1
#
_cell.length_a   1.000
_cell.length_b   1.000
_cell.length_c   1.000
_cell.angle_alpha   90.00
_cell.angle_beta   90.00
_cell.angle_gamma   90.00
#
_symmetry.space_group_name_H-M   'P 1'
#
loop_
_entity.id
_entity.type
_entity.pdbx_description
1 polymer ?
#
loop_
_entity_poly.entity_id
_entity_poly.type
_entity_poly.pdbx_seq_one_letter_code
_entity_poly.pdbx_strand_id
1 'polypeptide(L)'
;MLELGCPDGASGALSAAESRAHFGAWCVSSSPLVLSHDLRNATIADALWPLISNKEAIAINQAWAGGPGASGLPFARADETLVLTDKFATAVRVPAWEGWHKPLALDGSRVAVLLVNHASAPASIEL
;
A
#
# COMPACT_ATOMS: atom_id res chain seq x y z
N MET A 1 5.95 1.11 10.55
CA MET A 1 5.19 2.31 10.93
C MET A 1 4.64 2.93 9.65
N LEU A 2 3.46 3.53 9.69
CA LEU A 2 2.84 4.13 8.51
C LEU A 2 3.38 5.55 8.29
N GLU A 3 3.92 5.84 7.12
CA GLU A 3 4.48 7.15 6.75
C GLU A 3 3.42 8.11 6.16
N LEU A 4 2.15 7.85 6.46
CA LEU A 4 1.02 8.65 5.98
C LEU A 4 1.04 10.01 6.67
N GLY A 5 1.20 11.09 5.90
CA GLY A 5 1.23 12.47 6.42
C GLY A 5 2.49 12.81 7.22
N CYS A 6 3.56 12.04 7.08
CA CYS A 6 4.85 12.28 7.71
C CYS A 6 5.81 12.99 6.73
N PRO A 7 5.94 14.32 6.75
CA PRO A 7 6.97 14.98 5.95
C PRO A 7 8.35 14.68 6.53
N ASP A 8 9.27 14.19 5.71
CA ASP A 8 10.63 13.82 6.12
C ASP A 8 11.69 14.91 5.85
N GLY A 9 11.25 16.10 5.46
CA GLY A 9 12.10 17.27 5.19
C GLY A 9 12.94 17.20 3.90
N ALA A 10 13.12 16.02 3.30
CA ALA A 10 13.91 15.82 2.08
C ALA A 10 13.02 15.59 0.84
N SER A 11 11.98 14.77 0.98
CA SER A 11 11.09 14.33 -0.10
C SER A 11 9.68 14.92 0.02
N GLY A 12 9.37 15.53 1.17
CA GLY A 12 8.01 15.93 1.51
C GLY A 12 7.16 14.75 2.01
N ALA A 13 5.86 14.99 2.21
CA ALA A 13 4.92 13.92 2.55
C ALA A 13 4.46 13.19 1.28
N LEU A 14 4.05 11.92 1.43
CA LEU A 14 3.44 11.16 0.34
C LEU A 14 2.23 11.90 -0.26
N SER A 15 2.10 11.87 -1.57
CA SER A 15 0.90 12.30 -2.26
C SER A 15 -0.32 11.47 -1.83
N ALA A 16 -1.53 11.93 -2.18
CA ALA A 16 -2.75 11.17 -1.89
C ALA A 16 -2.77 9.79 -2.57
N ALA A 17 -2.19 9.66 -3.77
CA ALA A 17 -2.11 8.39 -4.49
C ALA A 17 -1.10 7.44 -3.83
N GLU A 18 0.10 7.93 -3.49
CA GLU A 18 1.12 7.15 -2.78
C GLU A 18 0.64 6.74 -1.39
N SER A 19 -0.08 7.61 -0.68
CA SER A 19 -0.68 7.29 0.61
C SER A 19 -1.67 6.13 0.52
N ARG A 20 -2.54 6.12 -0.51
CA ARG A 20 -3.46 5.00 -0.75
C ARG A 20 -2.72 3.71 -1.08
N ALA A 21 -1.71 3.77 -1.95
CA ALA A 21 -0.90 2.61 -2.30
C ALA A 21 -0.16 2.04 -1.08
N HIS A 22 0.47 2.91 -0.28
CA HIS A 22 1.17 2.56 0.95
C HIS A 22 0.24 1.90 1.97
N PHE A 23 -0.91 2.52 2.28
CA PHE A 23 -1.87 1.94 3.22
C PHE A 23 -2.47 0.62 2.71
N GLY A 24 -2.79 0.53 1.42
CA GLY A 24 -3.27 -0.69 0.79
C GLY A 24 -2.26 -1.84 0.87
N ALA A 25 -0.98 -1.56 0.61
CA ALA A 25 0.10 -2.53 0.71
C ALA A 25 0.29 -3.02 2.16
N TRP A 26 0.20 -2.13 3.15
CA TRP A 26 0.22 -2.51 4.57
C TRP A 26 -0.98 -3.40 4.93
N CYS A 27 -2.16 -3.09 4.38
CA CYS A 27 -3.34 -3.90 4.61
C CYS A 27 -3.23 -5.30 4.01
N VAL A 28 -2.86 -5.41 2.73
CA VAL A 28 -2.74 -6.69 2.03
C VAL A 28 -1.62 -7.56 2.58
N SER A 29 -0.50 -6.97 3.03
CA SER A 29 0.60 -7.73 3.65
C SER A 29 0.36 -8.13 5.10
N SER A 30 -0.78 -7.76 5.71
CA SER A 30 -1.06 -7.97 7.13
C SER A 30 -0.05 -7.28 8.06
N SER A 31 0.53 -6.16 7.62
CA SER A 31 1.51 -5.41 8.41
C SER A 31 0.83 -4.65 9.57
N PRO A 32 1.53 -4.41 10.70
CA PRO A 32 1.00 -3.58 11.78
C PRO A 32 0.63 -2.16 11.31
N LEU A 33 -0.62 -1.75 11.56
CA LEU A 33 -1.16 -0.43 11.19
C LEU A 33 -0.93 0.60 12.30
N VAL A 34 0.33 1.00 12.49
CA VAL A 34 0.73 2.00 13.51
C VAL A 34 0.89 3.38 12.85
N LEU A 35 0.09 4.35 13.28
CA LEU A 35 0.13 5.74 12.80
C LEU A 35 1.37 6.47 13.34
N SER A 36 2.05 7.25 12.48
CA SER A 36 3.26 7.98 12.86
C SER A 36 3.21 9.51 12.67
N HIS A 37 2.16 10.05 12.04
CA HIS A 37 2.03 11.50 11.89
C HIS A 37 1.63 12.17 13.21
N ASP A 38 1.80 13.50 13.29
CA ASP A 38 1.32 14.26 14.46
C ASP A 38 -0.21 14.26 14.52
N LEU A 39 -0.75 13.43 15.43
CA LEU A 39 -2.20 13.30 15.65
C LEU A 39 -2.89 14.60 16.11
N ARG A 40 -2.11 15.60 16.57
CA ARG A 40 -2.64 16.91 16.98
C ARG A 40 -2.79 17.86 15.81
N ASN A 41 -2.20 17.54 14.65
CA ASN A 41 -2.35 18.32 13.44
C ASN A 41 -3.67 17.95 12.75
N ALA A 42 -4.73 18.72 13.05
CA ALA A 42 -6.06 18.49 12.51
C ALA A 42 -6.08 18.45 10.97
N THR A 43 -5.29 19.29 10.30
CA THR A 43 -5.21 19.30 8.83
C THR A 43 -4.72 17.97 8.27
N ILE A 44 -3.67 17.38 8.87
CA ILE A 44 -3.15 16.08 8.44
C ILE A 44 -4.13 14.97 8.82
N ALA A 45 -4.66 15.00 10.04
CA ALA A 45 -5.61 14.00 10.52
C ALA A 45 -6.87 13.94 9.65
N ASP A 46 -7.48 15.09 9.34
CA ASP A 46 -8.69 15.20 8.51
C ASP A 46 -8.44 14.73 7.07
N ALA A 47 -7.28 15.07 6.50
CA ALA A 47 -6.91 14.63 5.15
C ALA A 47 -6.70 13.11 5.07
N LEU A 48 -6.17 12.49 6.13
CA LEU A 48 -5.91 11.05 6.18
C LEU A 48 -7.10 10.24 6.68
N TRP A 49 -8.03 10.84 7.42
CA TRP A 49 -9.13 10.14 8.08
C TRP A 49 -9.89 9.18 7.16
N PRO A 50 -10.32 9.58 5.94
CA PRO A 50 -11.04 8.68 5.03
C PRO A 50 -10.26 7.42 4.66
N LEU A 51 -8.92 7.50 4.67
CA LEU A 51 -8.03 6.38 4.39
C LEU A 51 -7.81 5.51 5.64
N ILE A 52 -7.36 6.11 6.75
CA ILE A 52 -6.98 5.37 7.96
C ILE A 52 -8.19 4.83 8.73
N SER A 53 -9.39 5.35 8.49
CA SER A 53 -10.64 4.85 9.07
C SER A 53 -11.40 3.91 8.12
N ASN A 54 -10.83 3.52 6.98
CA ASN A 54 -11.50 2.64 6.02
C ASN A 54 -11.64 1.22 6.61
N LYS A 55 -12.87 0.90 7.04
CA LYS A 55 -13.19 -0.39 7.68
C LYS A 55 -12.99 -1.59 6.77
N GLU A 56 -13.17 -1.44 5.46
CA GLU A 56 -13.00 -2.54 4.50
C GLU A 56 -11.52 -2.90 4.34
N ALA A 57 -10.66 -1.88 4.20
CA ALA A 57 -9.21 -2.07 4.14
C ALA A 57 -8.65 -2.65 5.45
N ILE A 58 -9.11 -2.13 6.60
CA ILE A 58 -8.74 -2.68 7.91
C ILE A 58 -9.21 -4.13 8.06
N ALA A 59 -10.42 -4.47 7.60
CA ALA A 59 -10.90 -5.85 7.63
C ALA A 59 -10.02 -6.79 6.80
N ILE A 60 -9.51 -6.34 5.65
CA ILE A 60 -8.51 -7.09 4.86
C ILE A 60 -7.24 -7.30 5.68
N ASN A 61 -6.71 -6.27 6.35
CA ASN A 61 -5.53 -6.40 7.20
C ASN A 61 -5.72 -7.40 8.34
N GLN A 62 -6.87 -7.33 9.02
CA GLN A 62 -7.20 -8.15 10.19
C GLN A 62 -7.71 -9.56 9.84
N ALA A 63 -7.99 -9.84 8.57
CA ALA A 63 -8.43 -11.15 8.13
C ALA A 63 -7.33 -12.20 8.34
N TRP A 64 -7.67 -13.28 9.03
CA TRP A 64 -6.82 -14.45 9.26
C TRP A 64 -7.40 -15.67 8.53
N ALA A 65 -6.74 -16.10 7.47
CA ALA A 65 -7.12 -17.28 6.69
C ALA A 65 -6.27 -18.50 7.08
N GLY A 66 -6.14 -18.80 8.38
CA GLY A 66 -5.66 -20.09 8.88
C GLY A 66 -4.15 -20.36 8.87
N GLY A 67 -3.29 -19.34 8.78
CA GLY A 67 -1.85 -19.53 8.99
C GLY A 67 -1.02 -18.23 9.03
N PRO A 68 0.26 -18.31 9.47
CA PRO A 68 1.19 -17.17 9.50
C PRO A 68 1.51 -16.56 8.12
N GLY A 69 1.14 -17.26 7.03
CA GLY A 69 1.35 -16.87 5.64
C GLY A 69 0.15 -16.24 4.95
N ALA A 70 -0.88 -15.79 5.69
CA ALA A 70 -2.00 -15.03 5.12
C ALA A 70 -1.61 -13.58 4.73
N SER A 71 -0.32 -13.28 4.61
CA SER A 71 0.18 -12.05 4.00
C SER A 71 0.03 -12.15 2.48
N GLY A 72 -0.33 -11.04 1.85
CA GLY A 72 -0.49 -11.01 0.41
C GLY A 72 0.79 -11.38 -0.32
N LEU A 73 0.63 -12.03 -1.47
CA LEU A 73 1.70 -12.44 -2.36
C LEU A 73 1.53 -11.74 -3.72
N PRO A 74 2.62 -11.46 -4.45
CA PRO A 74 2.53 -11.00 -5.82
C PRO A 74 1.97 -12.13 -6.71
N PHE A 75 1.05 -11.81 -7.62
CA PHE A 75 0.52 -12.76 -8.61
C PHE A 75 0.73 -12.32 -10.06
N ALA A 76 0.91 -11.02 -10.30
CA ALA A 76 1.10 -10.48 -11.63
C ALA A 76 1.99 -9.23 -11.56
N ARG A 77 2.70 -8.92 -12.64
CA ARG A 77 3.53 -7.72 -12.77
C ARG A 77 3.80 -7.40 -14.24
N ALA A 78 4.20 -6.16 -14.50
CA ALA A 78 4.71 -5.77 -15.81
C ALA A 78 6.08 -6.40 -16.12
N ASP A 79 6.33 -6.68 -17.41
CA ASP A 79 7.68 -6.96 -17.93
C ASP A 79 8.52 -5.69 -18.04
N GLU A 80 7.88 -4.55 -18.33
CA GLU A 80 8.53 -3.24 -18.29
C GLU A 80 9.00 -2.93 -16.88
N THR A 81 10.27 -2.51 -16.76
CA THR A 81 10.85 -2.10 -15.47
C THR A 81 11.20 -0.63 -15.47
N LEU A 82 10.91 0.04 -14.37
CA LEU A 82 11.27 1.41 -14.08
C LEU A 82 12.46 1.46 -13.12
N VAL A 83 13.24 2.54 -13.18
CA VAL A 83 14.24 2.87 -12.17
C VAL A 83 13.67 3.99 -11.32
N LEU A 84 13.40 3.70 -10.05
CA LEU A 84 13.03 4.70 -9.06
C LEU A 84 14.27 5.03 -8.23
N THR A 85 14.36 6.29 -7.79
CA THR A 85 15.46 6.75 -6.94
C THR A 85 14.88 7.20 -5.62
N ASP A 86 15.40 6.66 -4.51
CA ASP A 86 15.00 7.08 -3.18
C ASP A 86 15.66 8.42 -2.80
N LYS A 87 15.25 8.97 -1.66
CA LYS A 87 15.80 10.22 -1.11
C LYS A 87 17.29 10.15 -0.74
N PHE A 88 17.87 8.96 -0.68
CA PHE A 88 19.29 8.72 -0.43
C PHE A 88 20.09 8.50 -1.72
N ALA A 89 19.49 8.83 -2.87
CA ALA A 89 20.05 8.63 -4.20
C ALA A 89 20.31 7.15 -4.54
N THR A 90 19.63 6.22 -3.87
CA THR A 90 19.69 4.79 -4.18
C THR A 90 18.71 4.48 -5.30
N ALA A 91 19.22 3.93 -6.40
CA ALA A 91 18.39 3.47 -7.50
C ALA A 91 17.88 2.05 -7.25
N VAL A 92 16.58 1.84 -7.39
CA VAL A 92 15.93 0.53 -7.34
C VAL A 92 15.18 0.27 -8.65
N ARG A 93 15.33 -0.95 -9.17
CA ARG A 93 14.56 -1.42 -10.33
C ARG A 93 13.28 -2.10 -9.87
N VAL A 94 12.14 -1.62 -10.35
CA VAL A 94 10.80 -2.14 -10.02
C VAL A 94 10.02 -2.39 -11.31
N PRO A 95 9.05 -3.32 -11.33
CA PRO A 95 8.14 -3.42 -12.48
C PRO A 95 7.27 -2.16 -12.59
N ALA A 96 6.83 -1.79 -13.80
CA ALA A 96 5.99 -0.62 -14.01
C ALA A 96 4.66 -0.69 -13.23
N TRP A 97 4.13 -1.89 -13.03
CA TRP A 97 3.04 -2.17 -12.10
C TRP A 97 3.20 -3.57 -11.49
N GLU A 98 2.55 -3.79 -10.35
CA GLU A 98 2.50 -5.07 -9.67
C GLU A 98 1.11 -5.33 -9.06
N GLY A 99 0.67 -6.58 -9.15
CA GLY A 99 -0.57 -7.10 -8.58
C GLY A 99 -0.29 -8.04 -7.42
N TRP A 100 -0.98 -7.79 -6.30
CA TRP A 100 -0.90 -8.57 -5.07
C TRP A 100 -2.26 -9.15 -4.71
N HIS A 101 -2.27 -10.37 -4.17
CA HIS A 101 -3.49 -11.01 -3.70
C HIS A 101 -3.33 -11.55 -2.28
N LYS A 102 -4.39 -11.45 -1.47
CA LYS A 102 -4.46 -12.03 -0.13
C LYS A 102 -5.73 -12.87 0.02
N PRO A 103 -5.63 -14.18 0.30
CA PRO A 103 -6.79 -14.99 0.65
C PRO A 103 -7.48 -14.46 1.91
N LEU A 104 -8.80 -14.32 1.87
CA LEU A 104 -9.64 -13.89 3.00
C LEU A 104 -10.50 -15.03 3.56
N ALA A 105 -10.54 -16.17 2.87
CA ALA A 105 -11.20 -17.39 3.29
C ALA A 105 -10.37 -18.61 2.85
N LEU A 106 -10.34 -19.65 3.70
CA LEU A 106 -9.55 -20.87 3.47
C LEU A 106 -10.04 -21.69 2.26
N ASP A 107 -11.31 -21.57 1.91
CA ASP A 107 -11.93 -22.24 0.76
C ASP A 107 -11.68 -21.51 -0.57
N GLY A 108 -10.93 -20.41 -0.55
CA GLY A 108 -10.65 -19.60 -1.73
C GLY A 108 -11.86 -18.79 -2.24
N SER A 109 -13.00 -18.80 -1.54
CA SER A 109 -14.21 -18.09 -1.94
C SER A 109 -14.05 -16.56 -1.93
N ARG A 110 -13.06 -16.05 -1.19
CA ARG A 110 -12.80 -14.61 -1.05
C ARG A 110 -11.31 -14.32 -1.07
N VAL A 111 -10.94 -13.31 -1.86
CA VAL A 111 -9.58 -12.80 -2.02
C VAL A 111 -9.62 -11.28 -2.09
N ALA A 112 -8.66 -10.62 -1.46
CA ALA A 112 -8.38 -9.21 -1.69
C ALA A 112 -7.34 -9.09 -2.80
N VAL A 113 -7.53 -8.14 -3.72
CA VAL A 113 -6.58 -7.82 -4.79
C VAL A 113 -6.15 -6.36 -4.64
N LEU A 114 -4.85 -6.11 -4.75
CA LEU A 114 -4.25 -4.80 -4.80
C LEU A 114 -3.44 -4.68 -6.08
N LEU A 115 -3.70 -3.64 -6.87
CA LEU A 115 -2.91 -3.28 -8.03
C LEU A 115 -2.18 -1.97 -7.75
N VAL A 116 -0.86 -1.97 -7.94
CA VAL A 116 0.00 -0.82 -7.70
C VAL A 116 0.68 -0.44 -9.00
N ASN A 117 0.46 0.81 -9.43
CA ASN A 117 1.20 1.43 -10.52
C ASN A 117 2.41 2.18 -9.95
N HIS A 118 3.61 1.82 -10.39
CA HIS A 118 4.86 2.47 -10.00
C HIS A 118 5.28 3.60 -10.94
N ALA A 119 4.59 3.76 -12.09
CA ALA A 119 4.86 4.85 -13.01
C ALA A 119 4.34 6.19 -12.48
N SER A 120 4.96 7.28 -12.92
CA SER A 120 4.53 8.66 -12.64
C SER A 120 3.31 9.10 -13.48
N ALA A 121 2.83 8.25 -14.38
CA ALA A 121 1.70 8.50 -15.27
C ALA A 121 0.60 7.43 -15.07
N PRO A 122 -0.68 7.76 -15.35
CA PRO A 122 -1.77 6.78 -15.34
C PRO A 122 -1.50 5.62 -16.29
N ALA A 123 -1.90 4.41 -15.90
CA ALA A 123 -1.79 3.20 -16.71
C ALA A 123 -3.08 2.36 -16.59
N SER A 124 -3.47 1.74 -17.70
CA SER A 124 -4.50 0.69 -17.70
C SER A 124 -3.84 -0.65 -17.40
N ILE A 125 -4.39 -1.40 -16.46
CA ILE A 125 -3.91 -2.73 -16.09
C ILE A 125 -5.02 -3.73 -16.41
N GLU A 126 -4.74 -4.66 -17.31
CA GLU A 126 -5.62 -5.77 -17.66
C GLU A 126 -4.99 -7.06 -17.10
N LEU A 127 -5.81 -7.86 -16.40
CA LEU A 127 -5.40 -9.09 -15.69
C LEU A 127 -6.10 -10.32 -16.28
#